data_AF-A0A947GGH5-F1
#
_entry.id   AF-A0A947GGH5-F1
#
_cell.length_a   1.000
_cell.length_b   1.000
_cell.length_c   1.000
_cell.angle_alpha   90.00
_cell.angle_beta   90.00
_cell.angle_gamma   90.00
#
_symmetry.space_group_name_H-M   'P 1'
#
loop_
_entity.id
_entity.type
_entity.pdbx_description
1 polymer ?
#
loop_
_entity_poly.entity_id
_entity_poly.type
_entity_poly.pdbx_seq_one_letter_code
_entity_poly.pdbx_strand_id
1 'polypeptide(L)'
;MRLVEVRCPKCGATVSVEDGATTASCEYCGTQSVVSRRTRFLERKLPPSQATRMPVAIQRHSTKWVMIIAIAIPGLLALGAGFIPFILKGKLGGGGLSEFWGGGHPTVADVNGDGTADIVGLVHDVQGDDATRVIVYDGKSGDSLWESQSFGQFRDVSQAKIGVAGNRVVLALTSGSAAALDLATGKLAWKGAPLGEKAARLCAAGDEQVAVETADKRRVVLALTDGAVRSDEASEGDQRCEPLWGRDRDSQRGLYVSRFPYRSHKNPGELGDQMNVDWSMTTGDGVFIALGTKKKGTRIPFVGAYQSTDGEAVTKVLWASQVPGQNPLDADTGDPDHASVSDGVAYVGYETKDDVVRVAAFEVATGKRLWDAAIPKPERGSQNISGLGALPDAVVVSTWTGLFVLERKDASIRIHKGL
;
A
#
# COMPACT_ATOMS: atom_id res chain seq x y z
N MET A 1 -19.31 -33.49 26.39
CA MET A 1 -17.91 -33.06 26.14
C MET A 1 -17.97 -31.61 25.70
N ARG A 2 -17.07 -30.75 26.19
CA ARG A 2 -17.02 -29.34 25.79
C ARG A 2 -16.15 -29.23 24.55
N LEU A 3 -16.64 -28.56 23.52
CA LEU A 3 -15.84 -28.23 22.33
C LEU A 3 -15.25 -26.84 22.52
N VAL A 4 -14.03 -26.65 22.04
CA VAL A 4 -13.32 -25.36 22.00
C VAL A 4 -13.01 -25.05 20.54
N GLU A 5 -13.22 -23.80 20.14
CA GLU A 5 -12.89 -23.35 18.78
C GLU A 5 -11.42 -22.88 18.72
N VAL A 6 -10.68 -23.38 17.73
CA VAL A 6 -9.31 -22.96 17.44
C VAL A 6 -9.16 -22.61 15.96
N ARG A 7 -8.33 -21.64 15.61
CA ARG A 7 -8.07 -21.29 14.20
C ARG A 7 -6.90 -22.09 13.65
N CYS A 8 -7.06 -22.66 12.46
CA CYS A 8 -5.99 -23.34 11.74
C CYS A 8 -4.92 -22.33 11.30
N PRO A 9 -3.63 -22.55 11.62
CA PRO A 9 -2.58 -21.61 11.29
C PRO A 9 -2.26 -21.54 9.78
N LYS A 10 -2.64 -22.56 9.00
CA LYS A 10 -2.36 -22.61 7.57
C LYS A 10 -3.43 -21.89 6.72
N CYS A 11 -4.71 -22.13 7.01
CA CYS A 11 -5.81 -21.61 6.18
C CYS A 11 -6.76 -20.65 6.92
N GLY A 12 -6.61 -20.47 8.23
CA GLY A 12 -7.45 -19.57 9.03
C GLY A 12 -8.82 -20.12 9.42
N ALA A 13 -9.22 -21.30 8.93
CA ALA A 13 -10.51 -21.89 9.27
C ALA A 13 -10.65 -22.16 10.78
N THR A 14 -11.84 -21.90 11.33
CA THR A 14 -12.20 -22.26 12.71
C THR A 14 -12.52 -23.75 12.77
N VAL A 15 -11.83 -24.47 13.66
CA VAL A 15 -11.99 -25.92 13.86
C VAL A 15 -12.45 -26.15 15.29
N SER A 16 -13.50 -26.94 15.45
CA SER A 16 -14.00 -27.38 16.76
C SER A 16 -13.19 -28.58 17.24
N VAL A 17 -12.53 -28.45 18.38
CA VAL A 17 -11.73 -29.51 18.99
C VAL A 17 -12.24 -29.86 20.38
N GLU A 18 -12.12 -31.13 20.77
CA GLU A 18 -12.50 -31.56 22.13
C GLU A 18 -11.63 -30.86 23.18
N ASP A 19 -12.27 -30.43 24.28
CA ASP A 19 -11.58 -29.87 25.43
C ASP A 19 -10.69 -30.92 26.09
N GLY A 20 -9.43 -30.95 25.66
CA GLY A 20 -8.39 -31.86 26.14
C GLY A 20 -7.39 -32.20 25.04
N ALA A 21 -7.80 -32.03 23.79
CA ALA A 21 -6.98 -32.37 22.62
C ALA A 21 -5.67 -31.57 22.60
N THR A 22 -4.55 -32.29 22.44
CA THR A 22 -3.21 -31.73 22.24
C THR A 22 -2.93 -31.47 20.76
N THR A 23 -3.71 -32.07 19.87
CA THR A 23 -3.59 -31.93 18.41
C THR A 23 -4.96 -31.68 17.79
N ALA A 24 -4.98 -30.90 16.71
CA ALA A 24 -6.17 -30.58 15.93
C ALA A 24 -5.88 -30.86 14.45
N SER A 25 -6.75 -31.61 13.78
CA SER A 25 -6.68 -31.78 12.33
C SER A 25 -7.69 -30.84 11.67
N CYS A 26 -7.22 -29.97 10.77
CA CYS A 26 -8.12 -29.09 10.02
C CYS A 26 -8.81 -29.88 8.90
N GLU A 27 -10.14 -29.99 8.95
CA GLU A 27 -10.95 -30.67 7.94
C GLU A 27 -10.85 -30.03 6.54
N TYR A 28 -10.52 -28.74 6.46
CA TYR A 28 -10.45 -28.00 5.19
C TYR A 28 -9.13 -28.19 4.44
N CYS A 29 -7.99 -28.21 5.15
CA CYS A 29 -6.67 -28.22 4.51
C CYS A 29 -5.77 -29.40 4.94
N GLY A 30 -6.28 -30.31 5.78
CA GLY A 30 -5.57 -31.49 6.27
C GLY A 30 -4.40 -31.22 7.22
N THR A 31 -4.16 -29.97 7.60
CA THR A 31 -3.02 -29.62 8.46
C THR A 31 -3.27 -30.03 9.91
N GLN A 32 -2.34 -30.79 10.48
CA GLN A 32 -2.30 -31.08 11.91
C GLN A 32 -1.56 -29.96 12.65
N SER A 33 -2.16 -29.44 13.71
CA SER A 33 -1.59 -28.38 14.54
C SER A 33 -1.61 -28.77 16.01
N VAL A 34 -0.54 -28.45 16.74
CA VAL A 34 -0.48 -28.65 18.19
C VAL A 34 -1.27 -27.53 18.86
N VAL A 35 -2.29 -27.90 19.65
CA VAL A 35 -3.10 -26.94 20.40
C VAL A 35 -2.30 -26.49 21.61
N SER A 36 -1.54 -25.40 21.46
CA SER A 36 -0.79 -24.81 22.57
C SER A 36 -1.76 -24.17 23.55
N ARG A 37 -2.07 -24.88 24.65
CA ARG A 37 -2.77 -24.28 25.78
C ARG A 37 -1.83 -23.25 26.39
N ARG A 38 -2.26 -21.99 26.41
CA ARG A 38 -1.65 -20.97 27.25
C ARG A 38 -1.81 -21.46 28.70
N THR A 39 -0.78 -22.10 29.22
CA THR A 39 -0.79 -22.57 30.60
C THR A 39 -0.99 -21.36 31.49
N ARG A 40 -1.98 -21.39 32.37
CA ARG A 40 -2.24 -20.35 33.38
C ARG A 40 -1.16 -20.32 34.49
N PHE A 41 0.10 -20.56 34.14
CA PHE A 41 1.21 -20.31 35.05
C PHE A 41 1.55 -18.82 34.95
N LEU A 42 1.20 -18.07 36.00
CA LEU A 42 1.37 -16.61 36.21
C LEU A 42 0.09 -15.76 36.14
N GLU A 43 -1.02 -16.24 36.68
CA GLU A 43 -1.96 -15.33 37.33
C GLU A 43 -1.32 -14.92 38.67
N ARG A 44 -0.45 -13.90 38.64
CA ARG A 44 0.13 -13.30 39.84
C ARG A 44 -1.05 -12.75 40.64
N LYS A 45 -1.37 -13.38 41.78
CA LYS A 45 -2.26 -12.78 42.79
C LYS A 45 -1.66 -11.43 43.15
N LEU A 46 -2.21 -10.36 42.58
CA LEU A 46 -1.94 -9.02 43.08
C LEU A 46 -2.45 -9.00 44.52
N PRO A 47 -1.63 -8.63 45.51
CA PRO A 47 -2.12 -8.41 46.86
C PRO A 47 -3.27 -7.38 46.79
N PRO A 48 -4.28 -7.50 47.67
CA PRO A 48 -5.35 -6.51 47.73
C PRO A 48 -4.70 -5.13 47.83
N SER A 49 -5.00 -4.27 46.86
CA SER A 49 -4.51 -2.90 46.87
C SER A 49 -4.97 -2.26 48.17
N GLN A 50 -4.04 -2.09 49.11
CA GLN A 50 -4.24 -1.13 50.19
C GLN A 50 -4.42 0.21 49.48
N ALA A 51 -5.65 0.71 49.50
CA ALA A 51 -5.98 2.05 49.04
C ALA A 51 -5.31 3.05 49.97
N THR A 52 -4.00 3.25 49.81
CA THR A 52 -3.34 4.44 50.30
C THR A 52 -3.92 5.57 49.46
N ARG A 53 -4.81 6.34 50.09
CA ARG A 53 -5.37 7.57 49.54
C ARG A 53 -4.19 8.47 49.18
N MET A 54 -3.77 8.45 47.92
CA MET A 54 -2.91 9.51 47.42
C MET A 54 -3.71 10.80 47.54
N PRO A 55 -3.13 11.88 48.10
CA PRO A 55 -3.78 13.18 48.10
C PRO A 55 -3.97 13.58 46.64
N VAL A 56 -5.22 13.54 46.18
CA VAL A 56 -5.62 14.17 44.92
C VAL A 56 -5.19 15.63 45.05
N ALA A 57 -4.40 16.11 44.09
CA ALA A 57 -4.13 17.53 43.96
C ALA A 57 -5.49 18.21 43.71
N ILE A 58 -6.08 18.73 44.79
CA ILE A 58 -7.24 19.60 44.70
C ILE A 58 -6.75 20.86 44.02
N GLN A 59 -7.03 20.96 42.73
CA GLN A 59 -6.86 22.20 41.98
C GLN A 59 -7.83 23.21 42.57
N ARG A 60 -7.37 23.96 43.57
CA ARG A 60 -8.08 25.12 44.12
C ARG A 60 -8.17 26.15 43.00
N HIS A 61 -9.27 26.12 42.25
CA HIS A 61 -9.70 27.28 41.48
C HIS A 61 -9.92 28.42 42.47
N SER A 62 -8.98 29.37 42.52
CA SER A 62 -9.16 30.59 43.27
C SER A 62 -10.24 31.41 42.57
N THR A 63 -11.39 31.56 43.24
CA THR A 63 -12.59 32.31 42.86
C THR A 63 -12.39 33.83 42.73
N LYS A 64 -11.16 34.30 42.47
CA LYS A 64 -10.83 35.73 42.35
C LYS A 64 -10.79 36.27 40.91
N TRP A 65 -10.99 35.43 39.89
CA TRP A 65 -11.00 35.88 38.49
C TRP A 65 -12.40 36.17 37.91
N VAL A 66 -13.48 35.90 38.65
CA VAL A 66 -14.87 36.10 38.17
C VAL A 66 -15.38 37.54 38.36
N MET A 67 -14.62 38.43 39.01
CA MET A 67 -15.06 39.81 39.31
C MET A 67 -14.39 40.92 38.49
N ILE A 68 -13.70 40.61 37.38
CA ILE A 68 -13.18 41.64 36.45
C ILE A 68 -13.98 41.72 35.13
N ILE A 69 -14.84 40.75 34.83
CA ILE A 69 -15.63 40.74 33.57
C ILE A 69 -16.96 41.51 33.67
N ALA A 70 -17.38 41.94 34.87
CA ALA A 70 -18.66 42.64 35.05
C ALA A 70 -18.60 44.18 34.88
N ILE A 71 -17.42 44.80 34.75
CA ILE A 71 -17.28 46.28 34.62
C ILE A 71 -16.81 46.73 33.22
N ALA A 72 -16.28 45.82 32.39
CA ALA A 72 -15.80 46.17 31.04
C ALA A 72 -16.86 46.03 29.92
N ILE A 73 -18.05 45.49 30.21
CA ILE A 73 -19.06 45.16 29.17
C ILE A 73 -20.09 46.28 28.89
N PRO A 74 -20.38 47.25 29.78
CA PRO A 74 -21.21 48.39 29.38
C PRO A 74 -20.46 49.46 28.57
N GLY A 75 -19.12 49.51 28.63
CA GLY A 75 -18.30 50.53 27.96
C GLY A 75 -17.98 50.25 26.48
N LEU A 76 -18.22 49.02 26.01
CA LEU A 76 -17.88 48.57 24.65
C LEU A 76 -19.09 48.51 23.70
N LEU A 77 -20.24 49.04 24.11
CA LEU A 77 -21.46 49.12 23.29
C LEU A 77 -21.75 50.54 22.75
N ALA A 78 -20.89 51.53 23.03
CA ALA A 78 -21.07 52.91 22.57
C ALA A 78 -20.03 53.37 21.53
N LEU A 79 -19.18 52.48 21.02
CA LEU A 79 -18.28 52.76 19.90
C LEU A 79 -18.46 51.72 18.80
N GLY A 80 -19.40 52.03 17.90
CA GLY A 80 -19.24 51.89 16.46
C GLY A 80 -18.92 50.51 15.89
N ALA A 81 -19.94 49.88 15.30
CA ALA A 81 -19.89 49.30 13.96
C ALA A 81 -18.52 48.81 13.46
N GLY A 82 -18.21 47.52 13.66
CA GLY A 82 -17.08 46.92 12.95
C GLY A 82 -16.41 45.71 13.58
N PHE A 83 -17.11 44.82 14.30
CA PHE A 83 -16.54 43.52 14.64
C PHE A 83 -17.57 42.41 14.44
N ILE A 84 -17.32 41.63 13.40
CA ILE A 84 -18.09 40.51 12.86
C ILE A 84 -18.30 39.43 13.94
N PRO A 85 -19.46 38.73 13.95
CA PRO A 85 -19.69 37.63 14.87
C PRO A 85 -18.79 36.44 14.52
N PHE A 86 -17.67 36.32 15.23
CA PHE A 86 -16.90 35.08 15.35
C PHE A 86 -17.57 34.18 16.42
N ILE A 87 -18.84 33.83 16.16
CA ILE A 87 -19.58 32.85 16.97
C ILE A 87 -19.24 31.45 16.41
N LEU A 88 -18.36 30.77 17.16
CA LEU A 88 -18.45 29.34 17.47
C LEU A 88 -18.82 28.38 16.32
N LYS A 89 -17.91 28.21 15.35
CA LYS A 89 -17.62 26.85 14.85
C LYS A 89 -16.53 26.27 15.73
N GLY A 90 -16.94 25.65 16.84
CA GLY A 90 -16.06 24.87 17.69
C GLY A 90 -15.49 23.66 16.93
N LYS A 91 -14.44 23.88 16.12
CA LYS A 91 -13.44 22.86 15.79
C LYS A 91 -12.55 22.68 17.02
N LEU A 92 -13.09 22.03 18.06
CA LEU A 92 -12.26 21.29 19.02
C LEU A 92 -11.84 20.03 18.27
N GLY A 93 -10.77 20.07 17.47
CA GLY A 93 -9.41 20.05 17.99
C GLY A 93 -8.83 18.61 18.03
N GLY A 94 -9.59 17.61 17.59
CA GLY A 94 -9.04 16.32 17.19
C GLY A 94 -8.43 16.43 15.79
N GLY A 95 -7.17 16.85 15.69
CA GLY A 95 -6.40 16.87 14.45
C GLY A 95 -6.02 15.46 13.99
N GLY A 96 -7.03 14.63 13.73
CA GLY A 96 -6.86 13.38 13.01
C GLY A 96 -6.63 13.67 11.54
N LEU A 97 -5.89 12.79 10.87
CA LEU A 97 -5.78 12.78 9.42
C LEU A 97 -7.21 12.61 8.85
N SER A 98 -7.62 13.49 7.93
CA SER A 98 -8.95 13.40 7.31
C SER A 98 -8.94 12.43 6.15
N GLU A 99 -7.80 12.33 5.46
CA GLU A 99 -7.66 11.53 4.25
C GLU A 99 -6.41 10.65 4.34
N PHE A 100 -6.44 9.51 3.66
CA PHE A 100 -5.30 8.61 3.58
C PHE A 100 -5.16 8.11 2.16
N TRP A 101 -3.92 7.92 1.71
CA TRP A 101 -3.69 7.22 0.47
C TRP A 101 -4.10 5.77 0.68
N GLY A 102 -5.07 5.33 -0.11
CA GLY A 102 -5.68 4.02 0.01
C GLY A 102 -4.74 2.94 -0.50
N GLY A 103 -3.60 2.71 0.16
CA GLY A 103 -2.68 1.57 0.02
C GLY A 103 -2.11 1.30 -1.38
N GLY A 104 -1.09 0.45 -1.45
CA GLY A 104 -0.55 -0.09 -2.70
C GLY A 104 0.23 0.91 -3.55
N HIS A 105 0.65 0.45 -4.73
CA HIS A 105 1.50 1.22 -5.62
C HIS A 105 0.71 2.31 -6.34
N PRO A 106 1.22 3.55 -6.42
CA PRO A 106 0.64 4.56 -7.29
C PRO A 106 0.64 4.06 -8.74
N THR A 107 -0.49 4.27 -9.42
CA THR A 107 -0.55 4.07 -10.88
C THR A 107 -0.07 5.35 -11.55
N VAL A 108 0.61 5.25 -12.68
CA VAL A 108 1.12 6.42 -13.41
C VAL A 108 0.64 6.40 -14.85
N ALA A 109 0.21 7.56 -15.35
CA ALA A 109 -0.24 7.75 -16.74
C ALA A 109 -0.23 9.24 -17.09
N ASP A 110 0.10 9.61 -18.32
CA ASP A 110 -0.06 10.99 -18.79
C ASP A 110 -1.56 11.28 -19.02
N VAL A 111 -2.17 11.98 -18.06
CA VAL A 111 -3.62 12.21 -18.02
C VAL A 111 -3.99 13.49 -18.74
N ASN A 112 -3.17 14.53 -18.62
CA ASN A 112 -3.41 15.85 -19.21
C ASN A 112 -2.77 16.03 -20.60
N GLY A 113 -1.96 15.07 -21.06
CA GLY A 113 -1.30 15.09 -22.37
C GLY A 113 -0.07 16.00 -22.42
N ASP A 114 0.54 16.33 -21.29
CA ASP A 114 1.71 17.21 -21.21
C ASP A 114 3.05 16.48 -21.39
N GLY A 115 3.02 15.15 -21.56
CA GLY A 115 4.18 14.29 -21.73
C GLY A 115 4.83 13.86 -20.42
N THR A 116 4.33 14.31 -19.27
CA THR A 116 4.72 13.86 -17.94
C THR A 116 3.68 12.88 -17.43
N ALA A 117 4.11 11.75 -16.88
CA ALA A 117 3.16 10.82 -16.29
C ALA A 117 2.65 11.36 -14.94
N ASP A 118 1.33 11.46 -14.83
CA ASP A 118 0.55 11.86 -13.66
C ASP A 118 0.30 10.68 -12.73
N ILE A 119 -0.11 10.98 -11.49
CA ILE A 119 -0.25 10.00 -10.42
C ILE A 119 -1.72 9.72 -10.18
N VAL A 120 -2.13 8.48 -10.42
CA VAL A 120 -3.49 7.98 -10.23
C VAL A 120 -3.51 7.05 -9.02
N GLY A 121 -4.46 7.23 -8.12
CA GLY A 121 -4.67 6.30 -7.02
C GLY A 121 -5.97 6.49 -6.27
N LEU A 122 -6.10 5.76 -5.17
CA LEU A 122 -7.28 5.80 -4.31
C LEU A 122 -6.98 6.64 -3.07
N VAL A 123 -7.92 7.49 -2.69
CA VAL A 123 -7.90 8.22 -1.42
C VAL A 123 -9.13 7.85 -0.61
N HIS A 124 -8.90 7.58 0.67
CA HIS A 124 -9.92 7.23 1.66
C HIS A 124 -10.13 8.39 2.63
N ASP A 125 -11.34 8.94 2.66
CA ASP A 125 -11.79 9.89 3.68
C ASP A 125 -12.35 9.15 4.91
N VAL A 126 -11.74 9.40 6.08
CA VAL A 126 -12.09 8.75 7.35
C VAL A 126 -12.96 9.64 8.24
N GLN A 127 -13.02 10.96 7.99
CA GLN A 127 -13.79 11.89 8.82
C GLN A 127 -15.22 12.11 8.30
N GLY A 128 -15.47 11.84 7.02
CA GLY A 128 -16.79 11.89 6.39
C GLY A 128 -17.58 10.57 6.47
N ASP A 129 -18.23 10.22 5.37
CA ASP A 129 -19.10 9.05 5.23
C ASP A 129 -18.35 7.72 5.05
N ASP A 130 -17.07 7.65 5.42
CA ASP A 130 -16.15 6.57 5.04
C ASP A 130 -16.20 6.38 3.52
N ALA A 131 -15.64 7.33 2.77
CA ALA A 131 -15.75 7.36 1.32
C ALA A 131 -14.38 7.13 0.68
N THR A 132 -14.34 6.28 -0.35
CA THR A 132 -13.13 6.11 -1.16
C THR A 132 -13.36 6.53 -2.60
N ARG A 133 -12.43 7.32 -3.12
CA ARG A 133 -12.48 7.94 -4.45
C ARG A 133 -11.18 7.72 -5.20
N VAL A 134 -11.22 7.84 -6.52
CA VAL A 134 -10.02 7.96 -7.36
C VAL A 134 -9.62 9.42 -7.40
N ILE A 135 -8.34 9.69 -7.22
CA ILE A 135 -7.76 11.01 -7.41
C ILE A 135 -6.62 10.93 -8.42
N VAL A 136 -6.43 12.03 -9.15
CA VAL A 136 -5.29 12.21 -10.04
C VAL A 136 -4.56 13.49 -9.68
N TYR A 137 -3.25 13.37 -9.49
CA TYR A 137 -2.34 14.50 -9.31
C TYR A 137 -1.43 14.65 -10.51
N ASP A 138 -1.22 15.89 -10.93
CA ASP A 138 -0.26 16.26 -11.96
C ASP A 138 1.15 15.80 -11.57
N GLY A 139 1.85 15.07 -12.45
CA GLY A 139 3.15 14.47 -12.16
C GLY A 139 4.29 15.49 -12.01
N LYS A 140 4.05 16.73 -12.46
CA LYS A 140 5.04 17.82 -12.49
C LYS A 140 4.85 18.80 -11.34
N SER A 141 3.63 19.28 -11.10
CA SER A 141 3.30 20.24 -10.02
C SER A 141 2.73 19.57 -8.77
N GLY A 142 2.17 18.37 -8.89
CA GLY A 142 1.44 17.68 -7.84
C GLY A 142 0.05 18.25 -7.58
N ASP A 143 -0.44 19.17 -8.41
CA ASP A 143 -1.79 19.71 -8.25
C ASP A 143 -2.84 18.67 -8.60
N SER A 144 -4.00 18.73 -7.92
CA SER A 144 -5.11 17.83 -8.24
C SER A 144 -5.66 18.17 -9.62
N LEU A 145 -5.66 17.21 -10.54
CA LEU A 145 -6.27 17.36 -11.86
C LEU A 145 -7.78 17.13 -11.75
N TRP A 146 -8.17 16.04 -11.10
CA TRP A 146 -9.56 15.73 -10.80
C TRP A 146 -9.69 14.69 -9.69
N GLU A 147 -10.90 14.60 -9.16
CA GLU A 147 -11.34 13.60 -8.18
C GLU A 147 -12.66 13.00 -8.64
N SER A 148 -12.80 11.68 -8.52
CA SER A 148 -14.03 10.98 -8.88
C SER A 148 -15.09 11.10 -7.80
N GLN A 149 -16.32 10.74 -8.14
CA GLN A 149 -17.31 10.37 -7.13
C GLN A 149 -16.84 9.18 -6.27
N SER A 150 -17.46 8.98 -5.10
CA SER A 150 -17.18 7.83 -4.23
C SER A 150 -17.57 6.49 -4.90
N PHE A 151 -16.72 5.49 -4.68
CA PHE A 151 -16.97 4.10 -5.08
C PHE A 151 -17.45 3.21 -3.93
N GLY A 152 -17.69 3.79 -2.74
CA GLY A 152 -18.13 3.08 -1.55
C GLY A 152 -17.20 3.32 -0.37
N GLN A 153 -17.33 2.45 0.63
CA GLN A 153 -16.50 2.48 1.82
C GLN A 153 -15.13 1.86 1.56
N PHE A 154 -14.16 2.14 2.43
CA PHE A 154 -12.83 1.56 2.28
C PHE A 154 -12.85 0.03 2.22
N ARG A 155 -13.72 -0.63 2.99
CA ARG A 155 -13.88 -2.10 2.91
C ARG A 155 -14.34 -2.59 1.54
N ASP A 156 -15.04 -1.76 0.76
CA ASP A 156 -15.59 -2.13 -0.54
C ASP A 156 -14.54 -2.02 -1.65
N VAL A 157 -13.51 -1.20 -1.45
CA VAL A 157 -12.52 -0.88 -2.50
C VAL A 157 -11.05 -1.08 -2.11
N SER A 158 -10.75 -1.35 -0.84
CA SER A 158 -9.37 -1.54 -0.35
C SER A 158 -8.60 -2.64 -1.09
N GLN A 159 -9.32 -3.65 -1.59
CA GLN A 159 -8.78 -4.72 -2.43
C GLN A 159 -9.18 -4.61 -3.92
N ALA A 160 -9.81 -3.51 -4.31
CA ALA A 160 -10.15 -3.28 -5.70
C ALA A 160 -8.88 -3.23 -6.55
N LYS A 161 -8.97 -3.78 -7.74
CA LYS A 161 -7.91 -3.67 -8.75
C LYS A 161 -8.12 -2.38 -9.50
N ILE A 162 -7.07 -1.57 -9.63
CA ILE A 162 -7.12 -0.32 -10.39
C ILE A 162 -5.99 -0.33 -11.41
N GLY A 163 -6.32 0.05 -12.63
CA GLY A 163 -5.35 0.18 -13.72
C GLY A 163 -5.82 1.15 -14.78
N VAL A 164 -4.87 1.63 -15.57
CA VAL A 164 -5.10 2.49 -16.73
C VAL A 164 -4.99 1.65 -17.99
N ALA A 165 -6.04 1.68 -18.82
CA ALA A 165 -6.10 1.01 -20.11
C ALA A 165 -6.74 1.97 -21.13
N GLY A 166 -6.04 2.23 -22.23
CA GLY A 166 -6.44 3.25 -23.20
C GLY A 166 -6.67 4.61 -22.52
N ASN A 167 -7.85 5.20 -22.75
CA ASN A 167 -8.28 6.46 -22.14
C ASN A 167 -9.17 6.26 -20.90
N ARG A 168 -8.98 5.16 -20.15
CA ARG A 168 -9.81 4.82 -18.99
C ARG A 168 -8.96 4.50 -17.76
N VAL A 169 -9.48 4.90 -16.60
CA VAL A 169 -9.14 4.27 -15.32
C VAL A 169 -10.18 3.19 -15.05
N VAL A 170 -9.75 1.94 -15.00
CA VAL A 170 -10.61 0.78 -14.76
C VAL A 170 -10.48 0.36 -13.29
N LEU A 171 -11.62 0.15 -12.65
CA LEU A 171 -11.72 -0.35 -11.28
C LEU A 171 -12.46 -1.68 -11.29
N ALA A 172 -11.81 -2.76 -10.87
CA ALA A 172 -12.47 -4.03 -10.57
C ALA A 172 -12.67 -4.14 -9.06
N LEU A 173 -13.93 -3.96 -8.64
CA LEU A 173 -14.32 -3.81 -7.25
C LEU A 173 -14.40 -5.17 -6.53
N THR A 174 -14.34 -5.13 -5.20
CA THR A 174 -14.42 -6.34 -4.37
C THR A 174 -15.80 -6.99 -4.36
N SER A 175 -16.80 -6.31 -4.92
CA SER A 175 -18.16 -6.81 -5.11
C SER A 175 -18.31 -7.75 -6.31
N GLY A 176 -17.25 -7.98 -7.09
CA GLY A 176 -17.33 -8.75 -8.34
C GLY A 176 -17.99 -7.98 -9.48
N SER A 177 -17.85 -6.65 -9.46
CA SER A 177 -18.27 -5.75 -10.53
C SER A 177 -17.13 -4.82 -10.92
N ALA A 178 -17.18 -4.25 -12.12
CA ALA A 178 -16.22 -3.27 -12.58
C ALA A 178 -16.88 -1.93 -12.90
N ALA A 179 -16.06 -0.89 -12.90
CA ALA A 179 -16.38 0.45 -13.36
C ALA A 179 -15.22 1.03 -14.16
N ALA A 180 -15.49 2.05 -14.97
CA ALA A 180 -14.46 2.86 -15.57
C ALA A 180 -14.76 4.35 -15.47
N LEU A 181 -13.68 5.11 -15.32
CA LEU A 181 -13.65 6.55 -15.43
C LEU A 181 -12.98 6.94 -16.75
N ASP A 182 -13.44 8.01 -17.36
CA ASP A 182 -12.67 8.71 -18.38
C ASP A 182 -11.38 9.26 -17.77
N LEU A 183 -10.23 8.92 -18.34
CA LEU A 183 -8.92 9.24 -17.77
C LEU A 183 -8.72 10.75 -17.65
N ALA A 184 -9.07 11.52 -18.68
CA ALA A 184 -8.83 12.96 -18.72
C ALA A 184 -9.73 13.76 -17.77
N THR A 185 -10.98 13.31 -17.56
CA THR A 185 -11.99 14.10 -16.84
C THR A 185 -12.41 13.53 -15.50
N GLY A 186 -12.07 12.27 -15.18
CA GLY A 186 -12.54 11.58 -13.98
C GLY A 186 -14.02 11.25 -13.98
N LYS A 187 -14.75 11.54 -15.07
CA LYS A 187 -16.19 11.26 -15.19
C LYS A 187 -16.43 9.77 -15.34
N LEU A 188 -17.48 9.28 -14.71
CA LEU A 188 -17.89 7.88 -14.84
C LEU A 188 -18.30 7.59 -16.29
N ALA A 189 -17.55 6.70 -16.96
CA ALA A 189 -17.89 6.21 -18.29
C ALA A 189 -18.96 5.12 -18.19
N TRP A 190 -18.77 4.17 -17.28
CA TRP A 190 -19.72 3.10 -16.99
C TRP A 190 -19.45 2.49 -15.60
N LYS A 191 -20.45 1.82 -15.03
CA LYS A 191 -20.38 1.15 -13.72
C LYS A 191 -21.28 -0.07 -13.69
N GLY A 192 -20.85 -1.09 -12.95
CA GLY A 192 -21.66 -2.28 -12.67
C GLY A 192 -21.49 -3.38 -13.71
N ALA A 193 -20.42 -3.35 -14.51
CA ALA A 193 -20.11 -4.46 -15.42
C ALA A 193 -19.85 -5.74 -14.59
N PRO A 194 -20.63 -6.81 -14.76
CA PRO A 194 -20.53 -7.98 -13.90
C PRO A 194 -19.28 -8.81 -14.23
N LEU A 195 -18.47 -9.10 -13.21
CA LEU A 195 -17.32 -10.02 -13.31
C LEU A 195 -17.69 -11.45 -12.90
N GLY A 196 -18.74 -11.61 -12.10
CA GLY A 196 -19.18 -12.89 -11.55
C GLY A 196 -18.40 -13.36 -10.33
N GLU A 197 -17.19 -12.84 -10.11
CA GLU A 197 -16.32 -13.12 -8.96
C GLU A 197 -15.36 -11.91 -8.75
N LYS A 198 -14.72 -11.82 -7.58
CA LYS A 198 -13.68 -10.83 -7.26
C LYS A 198 -12.54 -10.90 -8.27
N ALA A 199 -12.05 -9.74 -8.68
CA ALA A 199 -10.87 -9.65 -9.52
C ALA A 199 -9.60 -10.06 -8.74
N ALA A 200 -8.84 -10.99 -9.32
CA ALA A 200 -7.48 -11.30 -8.91
C ALA A 200 -6.48 -10.33 -9.56
N ARG A 201 -6.68 -9.98 -10.84
CA ARG A 201 -5.78 -9.09 -11.60
C ARG A 201 -6.48 -8.42 -12.78
N LEU A 202 -5.90 -7.29 -13.21
CA LEU A 202 -6.23 -6.60 -14.46
C LEU A 202 -5.12 -6.84 -15.48
N CYS A 203 -5.50 -7.07 -16.73
CA CYS A 203 -4.61 -7.40 -17.83
C CYS A 203 -4.93 -6.56 -19.06
N ALA A 204 -3.91 -6.20 -19.83
CA ALA A 204 -4.10 -5.62 -21.15
C ALA A 204 -4.79 -6.63 -22.07
N ALA A 205 -5.73 -6.15 -22.89
CA ALA A 205 -6.45 -6.96 -23.87
C ALA A 205 -6.63 -6.22 -25.21
N GLY A 206 -5.68 -5.33 -25.54
CA GLY A 206 -5.75 -4.42 -26.68
C GLY A 206 -6.19 -3.01 -26.31
N ASP A 207 -6.33 -2.14 -27.30
CA ASP A 207 -6.53 -0.69 -27.09
C ASP A 207 -7.95 -0.34 -26.63
N GLU A 208 -8.93 -1.18 -26.94
CA GLU A 208 -10.35 -0.94 -26.66
C GLU A 208 -10.90 -1.88 -25.57
N GLN A 209 -10.05 -2.72 -24.98
CA GLN A 209 -10.48 -3.77 -24.06
C GLN A 209 -9.52 -3.92 -22.89
N VAL A 210 -10.09 -4.34 -21.76
CA VAL A 210 -9.35 -4.78 -20.57
C VAL A 210 -9.81 -6.17 -20.22
N ALA A 211 -8.87 -7.06 -19.91
CA ALA A 211 -9.21 -8.34 -19.34
C ALA A 211 -9.08 -8.29 -17.82
N VAL A 212 -10.00 -8.97 -17.16
CA VAL A 212 -10.00 -9.18 -15.72
C VAL A 212 -9.90 -10.67 -15.50
N GLU A 213 -8.87 -11.12 -14.79
CA GLU A 213 -8.89 -12.47 -14.24
C GLU A 213 -9.46 -12.42 -12.83
N THR A 214 -10.42 -13.31 -12.58
CA THR A 214 -11.13 -13.43 -11.32
C THR A 214 -10.46 -14.45 -10.40
N ALA A 215 -10.82 -14.45 -9.11
CA ALA A 215 -10.24 -15.31 -8.09
C ALA A 215 -10.47 -16.81 -8.36
N ASP A 216 -11.53 -17.16 -9.08
CA ASP A 216 -11.80 -18.52 -9.58
C ASP A 216 -11.08 -18.84 -10.91
N LYS A 217 -10.15 -17.97 -11.33
CA LYS A 217 -9.28 -18.09 -12.51
C LYS A 217 -10.03 -18.04 -13.84
N ARG A 218 -11.22 -17.46 -13.86
CA ARG A 218 -11.90 -17.14 -15.11
C ARG A 218 -11.36 -15.83 -15.66
N ARG A 219 -11.44 -15.68 -16.98
CA ARG A 219 -11.12 -14.43 -17.66
C ARG A 219 -12.39 -13.78 -18.20
N VAL A 220 -12.53 -12.50 -17.90
CA VAL A 220 -13.64 -11.66 -18.34
C VAL A 220 -13.05 -10.51 -19.14
N VAL A 221 -13.47 -10.33 -20.38
CA VAL A 221 -13.03 -9.21 -21.22
C VAL A 221 -14.11 -8.14 -21.20
N LEU A 222 -13.72 -6.91 -20.86
CA LEU A 222 -14.59 -5.75 -20.79
C LEU A 222 -14.22 -4.79 -21.93
N ALA A 223 -15.22 -4.34 -22.68
CA ALA A 223 -15.04 -3.21 -23.59
C ALA A 223 -14.85 -1.91 -22.79
N LEU A 224 -13.83 -1.12 -23.14
CA LEU A 224 -13.53 0.15 -22.46
C LEU A 224 -14.59 1.24 -22.73
N THR A 225 -15.34 1.10 -23.82
CA THR A 225 -16.37 2.06 -24.26
C THR A 225 -17.60 2.07 -23.34
N ASP A 226 -18.12 0.91 -22.99
CA ASP A 226 -19.43 0.76 -22.33
C ASP A 226 -19.45 -0.31 -21.22
N GLY A 227 -18.32 -1.00 -20.98
CA GLY A 227 -18.24 -2.08 -20.01
C GLY A 227 -18.92 -3.36 -20.46
N ALA A 228 -19.26 -3.50 -21.75
CA ALA A 228 -19.86 -4.70 -22.29
C ALA A 228 -18.95 -5.91 -21.99
N VAL A 229 -19.54 -6.90 -21.33
CA VAL A 229 -18.86 -8.12 -20.91
C VAL A 229 -18.87 -9.11 -22.05
N ARG A 230 -17.69 -9.57 -22.45
CA ARG A 230 -17.53 -10.75 -23.30
C ARG A 230 -16.93 -11.85 -22.43
N SER A 231 -17.70 -12.91 -22.21
CA SER A 231 -17.14 -14.13 -21.66
C SER A 231 -16.22 -14.72 -22.71
N ASP A 232 -14.93 -14.81 -22.39
CA ASP A 232 -14.02 -15.60 -23.19
C ASP A 232 -14.29 -17.07 -22.85
N GLU A 233 -15.32 -17.65 -23.50
CA GLU A 233 -15.68 -19.06 -23.31
C GLU A 233 -14.57 -20.03 -23.80
N ALA A 234 -13.48 -19.52 -24.41
CA ALA A 234 -12.61 -20.33 -25.26
C ALA A 234 -11.10 -20.10 -25.13
N SER A 235 -10.59 -19.35 -24.15
CA SER A 235 -9.13 -19.34 -23.90
C SER A 235 -8.73 -20.48 -22.95
N GLU A 236 -8.87 -21.73 -23.38
CA GLU A 236 -8.29 -22.91 -22.72
C GLU A 236 -6.74 -22.95 -22.82
N GLY A 237 -6.12 -21.87 -23.28
CA GLY A 237 -4.68 -21.68 -23.37
C GLY A 237 -4.19 -20.61 -22.39
N ASP A 238 -2.96 -20.79 -21.91
CA ASP A 238 -2.20 -19.93 -21.01
C ASP A 238 -1.88 -18.57 -21.66
N GLN A 239 -2.89 -17.80 -22.05
CA GLN A 239 -2.70 -16.42 -22.48
C GLN A 239 -2.20 -15.63 -21.29
N ARG A 240 -0.91 -15.31 -21.31
CA ARG A 240 -0.26 -14.50 -20.28
C ARG A 240 -1.03 -13.19 -20.13
N CYS A 241 -1.45 -12.92 -18.90
CA CYS A 241 -1.98 -11.63 -18.50
C CYS A 241 -0.89 -10.58 -18.69
N GLU A 242 -0.99 -9.80 -19.76
CA GLU A 242 -0.06 -8.70 -19.96
C GLU A 242 -0.32 -7.62 -18.91
N PRO A 243 0.71 -7.20 -18.15
CA PRO A 243 0.56 -6.22 -17.09
C PRO A 243 0.10 -4.85 -17.62
N LEU A 244 -0.82 -4.21 -16.89
CA LEU A 244 -1.26 -2.83 -17.10
C LEU A 244 -0.52 -1.85 -16.18
N TRP A 245 -0.53 -0.57 -16.50
CA TRP A 245 -0.19 0.40 -15.46
C TRP A 245 -1.29 0.34 -14.40
N GLY A 246 -0.98 -0.12 -13.19
CA GLY A 246 -1.99 -0.33 -12.15
C GLY A 246 -1.43 -0.26 -10.74
N ARG A 247 -2.28 -0.47 -9.75
CA ARG A 247 -1.88 -0.46 -8.33
C ARG A 247 -1.40 -1.82 -7.85
N ASP A 248 -1.92 -2.89 -8.46
CA ASP A 248 -1.63 -4.24 -8.00
C ASP A 248 -0.24 -4.67 -8.43
N ARG A 249 0.42 -5.36 -7.49
CA ARG A 249 1.73 -5.97 -7.65
C ARG A 249 1.85 -6.91 -8.86
N ASP A 250 0.75 -7.52 -9.29
CA ASP A 250 0.75 -8.40 -10.47
C ASP A 250 0.35 -7.67 -11.76
N SER A 251 -0.21 -6.46 -11.63
CA SER A 251 -0.67 -5.67 -12.75
C SER A 251 0.40 -4.75 -13.28
N GLN A 252 1.31 -4.19 -12.46
CA GLN A 252 2.24 -3.14 -12.90
C GLN A 252 3.26 -3.57 -13.97
N ARG A 253 3.30 -2.84 -15.08
CA ARG A 253 4.38 -2.93 -16.08
C ARG A 253 5.73 -2.64 -15.42
N GLY A 254 6.70 -3.54 -15.58
CA GLY A 254 8.04 -3.44 -14.95
C GLY A 254 8.10 -3.86 -13.48
N LEU A 255 6.97 -4.27 -12.90
CA LEU A 255 6.84 -4.54 -11.47
C LEU A 255 6.01 -5.81 -11.27
N TYR A 256 6.34 -6.89 -11.97
CA TYR A 256 5.76 -8.20 -11.68
C TYR A 256 6.37 -8.74 -10.38
N VAL A 257 5.76 -8.46 -9.23
CA VAL A 257 6.27 -8.91 -7.93
C VAL A 257 5.72 -10.29 -7.61
N SER A 258 6.33 -11.34 -8.16
CA SER A 258 6.02 -12.69 -7.72
C SER A 258 6.65 -12.94 -6.35
N ARG A 259 5.84 -13.40 -5.38
CA ARG A 259 6.40 -14.07 -4.20
C ARG A 259 7.12 -15.32 -4.72
N PHE A 260 8.42 -15.37 -4.55
CA PHE A 260 9.18 -16.57 -4.87
C PHE A 260 8.64 -17.68 -3.94
N PRO A 261 8.11 -18.83 -4.41
CA PRO A 261 8.51 -19.56 -5.62
C PRO A 261 7.33 -19.90 -6.56
N TYR A 262 7.36 -19.42 -7.81
CA TYR A 262 6.48 -19.97 -8.83
C TYR A 262 7.02 -21.36 -9.25
N ARG A 263 6.39 -22.40 -8.68
CA ARG A 263 6.37 -23.81 -9.10
C ARG A 263 7.73 -24.48 -9.40
N SER A 264 8.14 -25.36 -8.49
CA SER A 264 9.00 -26.54 -8.74
C SER A 264 10.51 -26.36 -9.01
N HIS A 265 11.02 -25.14 -9.17
CA HIS A 265 12.46 -24.95 -9.34
C HIS A 265 13.17 -24.86 -7.97
N LYS A 266 14.37 -25.43 -7.90
CA LYS A 266 15.23 -25.57 -6.71
C LYS A 266 15.20 -24.31 -5.82
N ASN A 267 15.18 -24.53 -4.51
CA ASN A 267 15.15 -23.47 -3.50
C ASN A 267 16.06 -22.28 -3.88
N PRO A 268 15.57 -21.03 -3.80
CA PRO A 268 16.32 -19.81 -4.09
C PRO A 268 17.56 -19.63 -3.21
N GLY A 269 17.72 -20.47 -2.18
CA GLY A 269 18.95 -20.59 -1.41
C GLY A 269 20.19 -20.90 -2.27
N GLU A 270 20.06 -21.19 -3.57
CA GLU A 270 21.18 -21.32 -4.52
C GLU A 270 21.43 -20.08 -5.40
N LEU A 271 20.64 -18.98 -5.29
CA LEU A 271 20.82 -17.74 -6.07
C LEU A 271 21.99 -16.86 -5.58
N GLY A 272 23.10 -17.53 -5.28
CA GLY A 272 24.31 -16.95 -4.70
C GLY A 272 24.39 -17.09 -3.18
N ASP A 273 25.55 -16.71 -2.65
CA ASP A 273 25.88 -16.87 -1.22
C ASP A 273 25.53 -15.64 -0.37
N GLN A 274 24.96 -14.60 -0.98
CA GLN A 274 24.80 -13.29 -0.34
C GLN A 274 23.39 -13.00 0.18
N MET A 275 22.35 -13.54 -0.47
CA MET A 275 20.97 -13.09 -0.29
C MET A 275 19.99 -14.27 -0.22
N ASN A 276 19.01 -14.18 0.68
CA ASN A 276 17.76 -14.93 0.61
C ASN A 276 16.78 -14.07 -0.20
N VAL A 277 16.29 -14.62 -1.31
CA VAL A 277 15.35 -13.93 -2.20
C VAL A 277 13.92 -14.21 -1.74
N ASP A 278 13.17 -13.16 -1.46
CA ASP A 278 11.76 -13.21 -1.05
C ASP A 278 10.83 -12.78 -2.20
N TRP A 279 11.27 -11.81 -3.00
CA TRP A 279 10.52 -11.25 -4.12
C TRP A 279 11.41 -11.03 -5.34
N SER A 280 10.82 -10.98 -6.53
CA SER A 280 11.52 -10.62 -7.77
C SER A 280 10.60 -9.84 -8.72
N MET A 281 11.20 -9.02 -9.59
CA MET A 281 10.52 -8.28 -10.66
C MET A 281 11.34 -8.29 -11.95
N THR A 282 10.69 -8.50 -13.09
CA THR A 282 11.33 -8.57 -14.41
C THR A 282 11.47 -7.20 -15.06
N THR A 283 12.62 -6.91 -15.68
CA THR A 283 12.90 -5.64 -16.36
C THR A 283 12.74 -5.71 -17.89
N GLY A 284 12.31 -6.86 -18.42
CA GLY A 284 11.97 -7.08 -19.84
C GLY A 284 13.13 -7.53 -20.74
N ASP A 285 14.37 -7.32 -20.31
CA ASP A 285 15.63 -7.66 -20.99
C ASP A 285 16.23 -9.01 -20.52
N GLY A 286 15.39 -9.87 -19.93
CA GLY A 286 15.83 -11.10 -19.27
C GLY A 286 16.60 -10.86 -17.96
N VAL A 287 16.69 -9.62 -17.50
CA VAL A 287 17.12 -9.28 -16.14
C VAL A 287 15.89 -9.25 -15.23
N PHE A 288 16.09 -9.68 -13.99
CA PHE A 288 15.14 -9.44 -12.93
C PHE A 288 15.85 -8.88 -11.70
N ILE A 289 15.16 -7.99 -11.00
CA ILE A 289 15.56 -7.44 -9.72
C ILE A 289 14.95 -8.32 -8.63
N ALA A 290 15.77 -8.81 -7.72
CA ALA A 290 15.34 -9.58 -6.57
C ALA A 290 15.41 -8.72 -5.30
N LEU A 291 14.43 -8.90 -4.42
CA LEU A 291 14.35 -8.29 -3.09
C LEU A 291 14.33 -9.38 -2.04
N GLY A 292 14.85 -9.08 -0.86
CA GLY A 292 14.91 -10.03 0.24
C GLY A 292 15.93 -9.60 1.27
N THR A 293 16.65 -10.56 1.85
CA THR A 293 17.50 -10.29 3.00
C THR A 293 18.88 -10.91 2.91
N LYS A 294 19.83 -10.38 3.66
CA LYS A 294 21.18 -10.97 3.75
C LYS A 294 21.13 -12.43 4.23
N LYS A 295 21.82 -13.32 3.52
CA LYS A 295 21.83 -14.77 3.80
C LYS A 295 22.58 -15.14 5.08
N LYS A 296 23.74 -14.52 5.31
CA LYS A 296 24.63 -14.81 6.45
C LYS A 296 24.74 -13.59 7.37
N GLY A 297 24.50 -13.80 8.67
CA GLY A 297 24.57 -12.76 9.71
C GLY A 297 23.21 -12.14 10.01
N THR A 298 23.20 -10.86 10.43
CA THR A 298 21.96 -10.13 10.71
C THR A 298 21.09 -10.02 9.46
N ARG A 299 19.80 -10.30 9.61
CA ARG A 299 18.79 -10.16 8.56
C ARG A 299 18.58 -8.66 8.27
N ILE A 300 19.18 -8.18 7.19
CA ILE A 300 19.07 -6.80 6.71
C ILE A 300 18.54 -6.78 5.28
N PRO A 301 17.82 -5.73 4.85
CA PRO A 301 17.27 -5.63 3.50
C PRO A 301 18.35 -5.68 2.41
N PHE A 302 18.13 -6.50 1.38
CA PHE A 302 19.02 -6.72 0.24
C PHE A 302 18.26 -6.60 -1.09
N VAL A 303 18.99 -6.16 -2.11
CA VAL A 303 18.53 -6.10 -3.51
C VAL A 303 19.62 -6.68 -4.41
N GLY A 304 19.23 -7.38 -5.46
CA GLY A 304 20.16 -7.90 -6.47
C GLY A 304 19.58 -7.85 -7.86
N ALA A 305 20.43 -7.86 -8.88
CA ALA A 305 20.02 -8.14 -10.25
C ALA A 305 20.59 -9.47 -10.71
N TYR A 306 19.78 -10.14 -11.50
CA TYR A 306 20.02 -11.50 -11.93
C TYR A 306 19.60 -11.65 -13.38
N GLN A 307 20.34 -12.45 -14.13
CA GLN A 307 20.00 -12.77 -15.51
C GLN A 307 19.32 -14.13 -15.58
N SER A 308 18.27 -14.21 -16.39
CA SER A 308 17.58 -15.42 -16.78
C SER A 308 17.66 -15.58 -18.31
N THR A 309 17.93 -16.79 -18.79
CA THR A 309 18.04 -17.09 -20.23
C THR A 309 16.72 -17.47 -20.87
N ASP A 310 15.76 -17.91 -20.08
CA ASP A 310 14.47 -18.47 -20.51
C ASP A 310 13.29 -17.86 -19.73
N GLY A 311 13.54 -16.89 -18.85
CA GLY A 311 12.54 -16.32 -17.95
C GLY A 311 12.13 -17.26 -16.82
N GLU A 312 12.72 -18.46 -16.74
CA GLU A 312 12.35 -19.51 -15.80
C GLU A 312 13.50 -19.84 -14.84
N ALA A 313 14.72 -19.96 -15.36
CA ALA A 313 15.90 -20.27 -14.56
C ALA A 313 16.82 -19.05 -14.45
N VAL A 314 17.25 -18.78 -13.22
CA VAL A 314 18.32 -17.81 -12.97
C VAL A 314 19.63 -18.44 -13.38
N THR A 315 20.33 -17.82 -14.31
CA THR A 315 21.60 -18.35 -14.84
C THR A 315 22.80 -17.63 -14.28
N LYS A 316 22.64 -16.38 -13.83
CA LYS A 316 23.76 -15.56 -13.37
C LYS A 316 23.33 -14.50 -12.38
N VAL A 317 24.08 -14.38 -11.29
CA VAL A 317 24.01 -13.20 -10.41
C VAL A 317 24.81 -12.08 -11.09
N LEU A 318 24.15 -10.97 -11.41
CA LEU A 318 24.85 -9.79 -11.94
C LEU A 318 25.47 -9.00 -10.80
N TRP A 319 24.69 -8.74 -9.76
CA TRP A 319 25.13 -8.09 -8.52
C TRP A 319 24.14 -8.33 -7.39
N ALA A 320 24.59 -8.14 -6.14
CA ALA A 320 23.76 -8.08 -4.95
C ALA A 320 24.33 -7.02 -4.01
N SER A 321 23.45 -6.26 -3.36
CA SER A 321 23.83 -5.12 -2.52
C SER A 321 22.88 -4.99 -1.33
N GLN A 322 23.41 -4.49 -0.22
CA GLN A 322 22.58 -4.08 0.91
C GLN A 322 21.75 -2.86 0.49
N VAL A 323 20.47 -2.83 0.88
CA VAL A 323 19.58 -1.69 0.57
C VAL A 323 19.86 -0.48 1.45
N PRO A 324 20.13 -0.60 2.76
CA PRO A 324 20.51 0.56 3.56
C PRO A 324 21.89 1.10 3.16
N GLY A 325 21.95 2.39 2.83
CA GLY A 325 23.19 3.11 2.51
C GLY A 325 23.91 3.62 3.75
N GLN A 326 23.22 3.68 4.89
CA GLN A 326 23.78 4.01 6.20
C GLN A 326 24.09 2.74 7.00
N ASN A 327 24.15 2.82 8.33
CA ASN A 327 24.32 1.65 9.19
C ASN A 327 23.19 0.64 8.92
N PRO A 328 23.50 -0.55 8.38
CA PRO A 328 22.48 -1.51 7.97
C PRO A 328 21.71 -2.10 9.15
N LEU A 329 22.23 -1.99 10.37
CA LEU A 329 21.56 -2.46 11.59
C LEU A 329 20.45 -1.49 12.06
N ASP A 330 20.35 -0.31 11.46
CA ASP A 330 19.28 0.65 11.75
C ASP A 330 18.05 0.36 10.90
N ALA A 331 18.16 -0.45 9.85
CA ALA A 331 17.00 -0.93 9.10
C ALA A 331 16.13 -1.83 9.97
N ASP A 332 14.82 -1.76 9.77
CA ASP A 332 13.92 -2.76 10.34
C ASP A 332 14.26 -4.15 9.76
N THR A 333 14.08 -5.17 10.59
CA THR A 333 14.42 -6.55 10.24
C THR A 333 13.33 -7.13 9.35
N GLY A 334 13.39 -6.84 8.06
CA GLY A 334 12.45 -7.33 7.06
C GLY A 334 13.08 -7.38 5.68
N ASP A 335 12.45 -8.15 4.79
CA ASP A 335 12.63 -7.99 3.37
C ASP A 335 11.99 -6.67 2.90
N PRO A 336 12.65 -5.92 2.00
CA PRO A 336 12.00 -4.79 1.36
C PRO A 336 10.89 -5.34 0.46
N ASP A 337 9.65 -4.94 0.72
CA ASP A 337 8.47 -5.43 0.01
C ASP A 337 7.90 -4.39 -0.97
N HIS A 338 8.57 -3.24 -1.08
CA HIS A 338 8.28 -2.18 -2.02
C HIS A 338 9.52 -1.89 -2.86
N ALA A 339 9.42 -2.13 -4.16
CA ALA A 339 10.39 -1.64 -5.13
C ALA A 339 9.70 -1.31 -6.45
N SER A 340 10.41 -0.59 -7.32
CA SER A 340 9.98 -0.26 -8.66
C SER A 340 11.17 -0.15 -9.59
N VAL A 341 11.00 -0.39 -10.89
CA VAL A 341 12.07 -0.23 -11.89
C VAL A 341 11.57 0.62 -13.04
N SER A 342 12.38 1.59 -13.44
CA SER A 342 12.18 2.40 -14.64
C SER A 342 13.52 2.80 -15.23
N ASP A 343 13.64 2.77 -16.55
CA ASP A 343 14.80 3.27 -17.31
C ASP A 343 16.16 2.82 -16.75
N GLY A 344 16.26 1.54 -16.39
CA GLY A 344 17.50 0.94 -15.88
C GLY A 344 17.85 1.35 -14.45
N VAL A 345 16.90 1.87 -13.66
CA VAL A 345 17.07 2.16 -12.23
C VAL A 345 16.05 1.39 -11.41
N ALA A 346 16.53 0.67 -10.40
CA ALA A 346 15.73 0.04 -9.38
C ALA A 346 15.63 0.95 -8.14
N TYR A 347 14.40 1.25 -7.74
CA TYR A 347 14.08 1.99 -6.52
C TYR A 347 13.59 1.00 -5.47
N VAL A 348 14.15 1.03 -4.27
CA VAL A 348 13.80 0.09 -3.19
C VAL A 348 13.49 0.88 -1.93
N GLY A 349 12.28 0.68 -1.43
CA GLY A 349 11.80 1.24 -0.18
C GLY A 349 12.21 0.37 1.01
N TYR A 350 12.58 1.00 2.11
CA TYR A 350 12.81 0.32 3.37
C TYR A 350 12.53 1.25 4.55
N GLU A 351 12.34 0.66 5.73
CA GLU A 351 12.07 1.38 6.97
C GLU A 351 13.25 1.19 7.93
N THR A 352 13.50 2.19 8.76
CA THR A 352 14.44 2.10 9.88
C THR A 352 13.70 1.76 11.18
N LYS A 353 14.41 1.29 12.20
CA LYS A 353 13.90 1.05 13.55
C LYS A 353 13.31 2.28 14.25
N ASP A 354 13.64 3.48 13.78
CA ASP A 354 13.07 4.76 14.26
C ASP A 354 11.83 5.21 13.44
N ASP A 355 11.23 4.29 12.68
CA ASP A 355 10.11 4.52 11.77
C ASP A 355 10.38 5.63 10.74
N VAL A 356 11.61 5.70 10.22
CA VAL A 356 11.97 6.57 9.10
C VAL A 356 11.87 5.75 7.82
N VAL A 357 10.98 6.17 6.94
CA VAL A 357 10.89 5.65 5.58
C VAL A 357 12.06 6.16 4.76
N ARG A 358 12.69 5.26 4.01
CA ARG A 358 13.79 5.59 3.10
C ARG A 358 13.58 4.91 1.75
N VAL A 359 14.11 5.54 0.71
CA VAL A 359 14.17 4.97 -0.64
C VAL A 359 15.61 5.03 -1.12
N ALA A 360 16.08 3.93 -1.69
CA ALA A 360 17.39 3.83 -2.31
C ALA A 360 17.24 3.54 -3.80
N ALA A 361 18.08 4.16 -4.63
CA ALA A 361 18.12 3.92 -6.06
C ALA A 361 19.41 3.22 -6.47
N PHE A 362 19.29 2.24 -7.36
CA PHE A 362 20.39 1.43 -7.88
C PHE A 362 20.34 1.37 -9.40
N GLU A 363 21.48 1.53 -10.05
CA GLU A 363 21.61 1.25 -11.48
C GLU A 363 21.47 -0.26 -11.72
N VAL A 364 20.49 -0.67 -12.53
CA VAL A 364 20.16 -2.09 -12.80
C VAL A 364 21.35 -2.83 -13.43
N ALA A 365 22.13 -2.15 -14.27
CA ALA A 365 23.26 -2.79 -14.96
C ALA A 365 24.43 -3.12 -14.03
N THR A 366 24.70 -2.28 -13.03
CA THR A 366 25.96 -2.35 -12.25
C THR A 366 25.75 -2.60 -10.76
N GLY A 367 24.55 -2.36 -10.24
CA GLY A 367 24.28 -2.36 -8.80
C GLY A 367 24.81 -1.13 -8.08
N LYS A 368 25.32 -0.14 -8.81
CA LYS A 368 25.80 1.12 -8.24
C LYS A 368 24.62 1.85 -7.61
N ARG A 369 24.72 2.12 -6.31
CA ARG A 369 23.80 3.01 -5.61
C ARG A 369 23.94 4.43 -6.17
N LEU A 370 22.84 5.00 -6.62
CA LEU A 370 22.75 6.38 -7.09
C LEU A 370 22.54 7.33 -5.92
N TRP A 371 21.62 6.98 -5.02
CA TRP A 371 21.31 7.75 -3.82
C TRP A 371 20.54 6.90 -2.80
N ASP A 372 20.39 7.46 -1.60
CA ASP A 372 19.58 6.93 -0.50
C ASP A 372 19.00 8.11 0.29
N ALA A 373 17.69 8.30 0.22
CA ALA A 373 17.00 9.45 0.76
C ALA A 373 15.95 9.05 1.80
N ALA A 374 15.87 9.86 2.86
CA ALA A 374 14.78 9.77 3.82
C ALA A 374 13.55 10.50 3.28
N ILE A 375 12.38 9.91 3.51
CA ILE A 375 11.11 10.60 3.30
C ILE A 375 10.81 11.41 4.57
N PRO A 376 10.41 12.69 4.44
CA PRO A 376 10.05 13.51 5.59
C PRO A 376 8.95 12.87 6.39
N LYS A 377 9.19 12.66 7.68
CA LYS A 377 8.20 12.15 8.62
C LYS A 377 7.14 13.22 8.88
N PRO A 378 5.84 12.89 8.84
CA PRO A 378 4.81 13.83 9.27
C PRO A 378 4.98 14.16 10.76
N GLU A 379 4.51 15.34 11.19
CA GLU A 379 4.57 15.74 12.61
C GLU A 379 3.82 14.76 13.53
N ARG A 380 2.83 14.04 12.98
CA ARG A 380 2.01 13.04 13.68
C ARG A 380 1.79 11.82 12.81
N GLY A 381 1.79 10.65 13.44
CA GLY A 381 1.51 9.37 12.81
C GLY A 381 2.76 8.54 12.50
N SER A 382 2.53 7.26 12.23
CA SER A 382 3.53 6.38 11.62
C SER A 382 3.54 6.62 10.12
N GLN A 383 4.73 6.57 9.53
CA GLN A 383 4.91 6.61 8.09
C GLN A 383 5.32 5.21 7.69
N ASN A 384 4.39 4.46 7.09
CA ASN A 384 4.70 3.19 6.45
C ASN A 384 4.67 3.41 4.95
N ILE A 385 5.62 2.80 4.23
CA ILE A 385 5.52 2.76 2.77
C ILE A 385 4.26 1.97 2.41
N SER A 386 3.44 2.51 1.51
CA SER A 386 2.30 1.79 0.96
C SER A 386 2.55 1.32 -0.47
N GLY A 387 3.48 1.97 -1.18
CA GLY A 387 3.86 1.60 -2.53
C GLY A 387 4.91 2.50 -3.15
N LEU A 388 5.49 1.99 -4.25
CA LEU A 388 6.42 2.71 -5.10
C LEU A 388 5.96 2.60 -6.56
N GLY A 389 5.88 3.72 -7.26
CA GLY A 389 5.72 3.77 -8.71
C GLY A 389 6.92 4.49 -9.32
N ALA A 390 7.44 4.04 -10.45
CA ALA A 390 8.57 4.70 -11.10
C ALA A 390 8.12 5.43 -12.36
N LEU A 391 8.65 6.64 -12.53
CA LEU A 391 8.57 7.48 -13.71
C LEU A 391 9.92 7.39 -14.45
N PRO A 392 10.03 7.84 -15.70
CA PRO A 392 11.31 7.91 -16.41
C PRO A 392 12.39 8.73 -15.66
N ASP A 393 11.95 9.82 -15.03
CA ASP A 393 12.77 10.86 -14.42
C ASP A 393 12.68 10.90 -12.88
N ALA A 394 11.78 10.13 -12.27
CA ALA A 394 11.49 10.21 -10.84
C ALA A 394 10.92 8.90 -10.27
N VAL A 395 10.77 8.84 -8.94
CA VAL A 395 10.02 7.79 -8.25
C VAL A 395 8.93 8.41 -7.39
N VAL A 396 7.74 7.85 -7.48
CA VAL A 396 6.58 8.16 -6.66
C VAL A 396 6.57 7.23 -5.46
N VAL A 397 6.52 7.80 -4.26
CA VAL A 397 6.44 7.09 -2.99
C VAL A 397 5.11 7.44 -2.36
N SER A 398 4.26 6.44 -2.20
CA SER A 398 3.08 6.59 -1.35
C SER A 398 3.38 6.05 0.04
N THR A 399 2.95 6.81 1.03
CA THR A 399 2.89 6.38 2.42
C THR A 399 1.42 6.37 2.85
N TRP A 400 1.13 6.06 4.11
CA TRP A 400 -0.25 6.19 4.61
C TRP A 400 -0.70 7.65 4.73
N THR A 401 0.26 8.55 4.93
CA THR A 401 0.04 9.96 5.30
C THR A 401 0.35 10.93 4.17
N GLY A 402 0.82 10.45 3.02
CA GLY A 402 1.13 11.32 1.91
C GLY A 402 1.73 10.65 0.70
N LEU A 403 2.01 11.49 -0.28
CA LEU A 403 2.57 11.15 -1.57
C LEU A 403 3.80 12.02 -1.81
N PHE A 404 4.88 11.40 -2.25
CA PHE A 404 6.16 12.07 -2.52
C PHE A 404 6.63 11.72 -3.91
N VAL A 405 7.22 12.67 -4.61
CA VAL A 405 7.90 12.42 -5.90
C VAL A 405 9.34 12.85 -5.76
N LEU A 406 10.26 11.89 -5.88
CA LEU A 406 11.69 12.10 -5.72
C LEU A 406 12.36 12.05 -7.09
N GLU A 407 13.14 13.06 -7.39
CA GLU A 407 13.91 13.16 -8.62
C GLU A 407 14.94 12.03 -8.71
N ARG A 408 15.01 11.37 -9.88
CA ARG A 408 15.96 10.28 -10.12
C ARG A 408 17.41 10.71 -9.97
N LYS A 409 17.72 11.97 -10.23
CA LYS A 409 19.09 12.48 -10.26
C LYS A 409 19.73 12.54 -8.87
N ASP A 410 19.01 13.06 -7.88
CA ASP A 410 19.57 13.41 -6.57
C ASP A 410 18.62 13.18 -5.39
N ALA A 411 17.46 12.57 -5.64
CA ALA A 411 16.41 12.31 -4.66
C ALA A 411 15.80 13.57 -4.03
N SER A 412 15.98 14.74 -4.64
CA SER A 412 15.25 15.95 -4.23
C SER A 412 13.75 15.73 -4.40
N ILE A 413 12.97 16.22 -3.43
CA ILE A 413 11.51 16.05 -3.42
C ILE A 413 10.90 17.13 -4.31
N ARG A 414 10.40 16.73 -5.48
CA ARG A 414 9.65 17.58 -6.40
C ARG A 414 8.24 17.85 -5.89
N ILE A 415 7.56 16.81 -5.42
CA ILE A 415 6.18 16.89 -4.90
C ILE A 415 6.13 16.28 -3.51
N HIS A 416 5.43 16.97 -2.60
CA HIS A 416 5.01 16.46 -1.31
C HIS A 416 3.54 16.83 -1.09
N LYS A 417 2.67 15.82 -1.01
CA LYS A 417 1.25 15.98 -0.70
C LYS A 417 0.93 15.21 0.56
N GLY A 418 0.69 15.93 1.66
CA GLY A 418 0.14 15.35 2.89
C GLY A 418 -1.37 15.13 2.74
N LEU A 419 -1.88 14.07 3.35
CA LEU A 419 -3.30 13.68 3.34
C LEU A 419 -3.91 13.75 4.75
#